data_AF-A0A9D4HLI8-F1
#
_entry.id   AF-A0A9D4HLI8-F1
#
_cell.length_a   1.000
_cell.length_b   1.000
_cell.length_c   1.000
_cell.angle_alpha   90.00
_cell.angle_beta   90.00
_cell.angle_gamma   90.00
#
_symmetry.space_group_name_H-M   'P 1'
#
loop_
_entity.id
_entity.type
_entity.pdbx_description
1 polymer ?
#
loop_
_entity_poly.entity_id
_entity_poly.type
_entity_poly.pdbx_seq_one_letter_code
_entity_poly.pdbx_strand_id
1 'polypeptide(L)' 'MENLGGTDLRMYEQFPQEVLAKRRKLGTKLKAARDEGKKAWIVYDTLYVNGRPVRD' A
#
# COMPACT_ATOMS: atom_id res chain seq x y z
N MET A 1 -16.62 -18.83 22.61
CA MET A 1 -15.55 -17.87 22.23
C MET A 1 -14.36 -18.69 21.79
N GLU A 2 -14.28 -19.03 20.51
CA GLU A 2 -13.19 -19.84 19.96
C GLU A 2 -11.98 -18.94 19.70
N ASN A 3 -10.86 -19.29 20.31
CA ASN A 3 -9.58 -18.60 20.17
C ASN A 3 -8.96 -18.99 18.83
N LEU A 4 -8.90 -18.06 17.87
CA LEU A 4 -8.08 -18.20 16.66
C LEU A 4 -6.61 -18.12 17.07
N GLY A 5 -6.01 -19.28 17.32
CA GLY A 5 -4.63 -19.41 17.76
C GLY A 5 -3.64 -18.80 16.78
N GLY A 6 -2.82 -17.86 17.29
CA GLY A 6 -1.41 -17.64 16.95
C GLY A 6 -0.99 -17.48 15.48
N THR A 7 -1.93 -17.41 14.54
CA THR A 7 -1.65 -17.35 13.10
C THR A 7 -1.74 -15.89 12.70
N ASP A 8 -0.63 -15.30 12.26
CA ASP A 8 -0.59 -13.98 11.62
C ASP A 8 -1.36 -14.07 10.29
N LEU A 9 -2.69 -14.05 10.38
CA LEU A 9 -3.61 -14.13 9.25
C LEU A 9 -3.50 -12.83 8.46
N ARG A 10 -2.47 -12.73 7.61
CA ARG A 10 -2.37 -11.67 6.61
C ARG A 10 -3.39 -11.94 5.52
N MET A 11 -4.58 -11.37 5.72
CA MET A 11 -5.56 -11.23 4.66
C MET A 11 -5.02 -10.25 3.62
N TYR A 12 -4.42 -10.79 2.57
CA TYR A 12 -4.12 -10.01 1.38
C TYR A 12 -5.44 -9.80 0.64
N GLU A 13 -5.91 -8.56 0.59
CA GLU A 13 -7.02 -8.15 -0.26
C GLU A 13 -6.67 -8.58 -1.71
N GLN A 14 -7.53 -9.42 -2.31
CA GLN A 14 -7.32 -9.94 -3.66
C GLN A 14 -7.62 -8.85 -4.67
N PHE A 15 -6.63 -8.00 -4.92
CA PHE A 15 -6.71 -7.02 -6.00
C PHE A 15 -6.54 -7.71 -7.35
N PRO A 16 -7.23 -7.22 -8.40
CA PRO A 16 -6.94 -7.64 -9.77
C PRO A 16 -5.47 -7.38 -10.12
N GLN A 17 -4.88 -8.22 -10.97
CA GLN A 17 -3.46 -8.17 -11.30
C GLN A 17 -3.00 -6.80 -11.80
N GLU A 18 -3.86 -6.06 -12.51
CA GLU A 18 -3.60 -4.71 -12.99
C GLU A 18 -3.33 -3.72 -11.84
N VAL A 19 -4.11 -3.83 -10.75
CA VAL A 19 -3.95 -2.99 -9.56
C VAL A 19 -2.66 -3.37 -8.82
N LEU A 20 -2.33 -4.66 -8.73
CA LEU A 20 -1.06 -5.12 -8.15
C LEU A 20 0.14 -4.59 -8.94
N ALA A 21 0.08 -4.60 -10.27
CA ALA A 21 1.14 -4.06 -11.12
C ALA A 21 1.33 -2.55 -10.90
N LYS A 22 0.24 -1.78 -10.84
CA LYS A 22 0.28 -0.34 -10.51
C LYS A 22 0.85 -0.11 -9.10
N ARG A 23 0.37 -0.83 -8.09
CA ARG A 23 0.87 -0.75 -6.71
C ARG A 23 2.36 -1.04 -6.61
N ARG A 24 2.86 -2.02 -7.35
CA ARG A 24 4.29 -2.36 -7.35
C ARG A 24 5.14 -1.21 -7.86
N LYS A 25 4.69 -0.50 -8.91
CA LYS A 25 5.35 0.72 -9.40
C LYS A 25 5.33 1.85 -8.36
N LEU A 26 4.18 2.02 -7.67
CA LEU A 26 4.02 3.02 -6.63
C LEU A 26 4.81 2.70 -5.36
N GLY A 27 5.13 1.43 -5.09
CA GLY A 27 5.91 1.01 -3.93
C GLY A 27 7.28 1.67 -3.84
N THR A 28 7.96 1.86 -4.98
CA THR A 28 9.24 2.57 -5.03
C THR A 28 9.09 4.04 -4.65
N LYS A 29 8.08 4.73 -5.20
CA LYS A 29 7.77 6.14 -4.88
C LYS A 29 7.31 6.30 -3.43
N LEU A 30 6.55 5.35 -2.90
CA LEU A 30 6.14 5.30 -1.49
C LEU A 30 7.36 5.20 -0.57
N LYS A 31 8.31 4.30 -0.89
CA LYS A 31 9.54 4.15 -0.11
C LYS A 31 10.36 5.43 -0.12
N ALA A 32 10.57 6.04 -1.30
CA ALA A 32 11.28 7.30 -1.42
C ALA A 32 10.61 8.43 -0.60
N ALA A 33 9.29 8.59 -0.71
CA ALA A 33 8.58 9.61 0.05
C ALA A 33 8.69 9.40 1.57
N ARG A 34 8.68 8.15 2.04
CA ARG A 34 8.88 7.83 3.47
C ARG A 34 10.30 8.11 3.94
N ASP A 35 11.29 7.82 3.09
CA ASP A 35 12.71 8.11 3.35
C ASP A 35 12.96 9.62 3.49
N GLU A 36 12.28 10.42 2.67
CA GLU A 36 12.26 11.89 2.78
C GLU A 36 11.47 12.42 4.00
N GLY A 37 10.95 11.55 4.88
CA GLY A 37 10.16 11.92 6.05
C GLY A 37 8.73 12.38 5.74
N LYS A 38 8.23 12.16 4.52
CA LYS A 38 6.86 12.55 4.13
C LYS A 38 5.85 11.49 4.55
N LYS A 39 4.64 11.94 4.90
CA LYS A 39 3.54 11.02 5.20
C LYS A 39 2.99 10.46 3.89
N ALA A 40 3.32 9.21 3.57
CA ALA A 40 2.92 8.58 2.31
C ALA A 40 2.21 7.22 2.51
N TRP A 41 1.14 7.01 1.74
CA TRP A 41 0.33 5.79 1.75
C TRP A 41 -0.30 5.54 0.36
N ILE A 42 -0.56 4.28 0.04
CA ILE A 42 -1.24 3.88 -1.21
C ILE A 42 -2.67 3.50 -0.86
N VAL A 43 -3.65 4.05 -1.59
CA VAL A 43 -5.06 3.65 -1.53
C VAL A 43 -5.44 3.14 -2.91
N TYR A 44 -5.94 1.90 -2.99
CA TYR A 44 -6.22 1.21 -4.26
C TYR A 44 -5.03 1.30 -5.24
N ASP A 45 -5.08 2.06 -6.32
CA ASP A 45 -3.96 2.26 -7.27
C ASP A 45 -3.37 3.67 -7.24
N THR A 46 -3.64 4.45 -6.18
CA THR A 46 -3.20 5.84 -6.06
C THR A 46 -2.25 6.02 -4.87
N LEU A 47 -1.09 6.63 -5.12
CA LEU A 47 -0.16 7.04 -4.07
C LEU A 47 -0.55 8.42 -3.54
N TYR A 48 -0.61 8.58 -2.23
CA TYR A 48 -0.77 9.87 -1.57
C TYR A 48 0.53 10.24 -0.86
N VAL A 49 0.97 11.48 -1.01
CA VAL A 49 2.11 12.06 -0.29
C VAL A 49 1.65 13.37 0.34
N ASN A 50 1.76 13.49 1.66
CA ASN A 50 1.27 14.62 2.44
C ASN A 50 -0.21 14.96 2.14
N GLY A 51 -1.03 13.93 1.92
CA GLY A 51 -2.45 14.07 1.61
C GLY A 51 -2.77 14.43 0.15
N ARG A 52 -1.77 14.62 -0.71
CA ARG A 52 -1.99 14.91 -2.14
C ARG A 52 -1.80 13.65 -2.99
N PRO A 53 -2.71 13.38 -3.94
CA PRO A 53 -2.54 12.27 -4.86
C PRO A 53 -1.38 12.54 -5.81
N VAL A 54 -0.44 11.61 -5.86
CA VAL A 54 0.67 11.57 -6.82
C VAL A 54 0.21 10.69 -7.98
N ARG A 55 -0.22 11.35 -9.05
CA ARG A 55 -0.42 10.72 -10.35
C ARG A 55 0.91 10.76 -11.10
N ASP A 56 1.22 9.68 -11.80
CA ASP A 56 2.29 9.68 -12.81
C ASP A 56 1.83 10.51 -14.02
#